data_AF-A0A531LQ86-F1
#
_entry.id   AF-A0A531LQ86-F1
#
_cell.length_a   1.000
_cell.length_b   1.000
_cell.length_c   1.000
_cell.angle_alpha   90.00
_cell.angle_beta   90.00
_cell.angle_gamma   90.00
#
_symmetry.space_group_name_H-M   'P 1'
#
loop_
_entity.id
_entity.type
_entity.pdbx_description
1 polymer ?
#
loop_
_entity_poly.entity_id
_entity_poly.type
_entity_poly.pdbx_seq_one_letter_code
_entity_poly.pdbx_strand_id
1 'polypeptide(L)' 'ADRIGAADRQLAGRILFAAKEAVYKAAYPLDREVLGYEDIAVNLEAGHATTRTGRKARLAYCVAPRVVVLAFVDGDGV' A
#
# COMPACT_ATOMS: atom_id res chain seq x y z
N ALA A 1 2.55 -11.65 0.58
CA ALA A 1 2.45 -11.74 -0.90
C ALA A 1 1.28 -10.90 -1.38
N ASP A 2 1.41 -10.30 -2.56
CA ASP A 2 0.40 -9.37 -3.10
C ASP A 2 -0.85 -10.10 -3.62
N ARG A 3 -2.01 -9.44 -3.51
CA ARG A 3 -3.31 -9.90 -4.05
C ARG A 3 -3.98 -8.76 -4.82
N ILE A 4 -4.26 -9.00 -6.10
CA ILE A 4 -4.71 -7.98 -7.07
C ILE A 4 -6.01 -8.33 -7.81
N GLY A 5 -6.73 -9.38 -7.39
CA GLY A 5 -7.81 -10.00 -8.20
C GLY A 5 -9.04 -9.13 -8.47
N ALA A 6 -9.26 -8.06 -7.71
CA ALA A 6 -10.36 -7.10 -7.95
C ALA A 6 -10.04 -5.97 -8.95
N ALA A 7 -8.80 -5.83 -9.40
CA ALA A 7 -8.40 -4.73 -10.29
C ALA A 7 -8.50 -5.14 -11.77
N ASP A 8 -8.91 -4.20 -12.64
CA ASP A 8 -8.71 -4.34 -14.08
C ASP A 8 -7.27 -4.73 -14.36
N ARG A 9 -7.07 -5.85 -15.07
CA ARG A 9 -5.76 -6.46 -15.32
C ARG A 9 -4.79 -5.47 -15.98
N GLN A 10 -5.29 -4.51 -16.76
CA GLN A 10 -4.47 -3.50 -17.43
C GLN A 10 -3.96 -2.41 -16.47
N LEU A 11 -4.67 -2.15 -15.38
CA LEU A 11 -4.32 -1.14 -14.36
C LEU A 11 -3.76 -1.74 -13.08
N ALA A 12 -3.94 -3.04 -12.84
CA ALA A 12 -3.55 -3.73 -11.61
C ALA A 12 -2.09 -3.50 -11.22
N GLY A 13 -1.17 -3.53 -12.19
CA GLY A 13 0.26 -3.24 -11.94
C GLY A 13 0.51 -1.81 -11.49
N ARG A 14 -0.21 -0.83 -12.07
CA ARG A 14 -0.08 0.60 -11.69
C ARG A 14 -0.67 0.87 -10.30
N ILE A 15 -1.81 0.25 -10.00
CA ILE A 15 -2.44 0.36 -8.68
C ILE A 15 -1.55 -0.28 -7.62
N LEU A 16 -0.99 -1.47 -7.90
CA LEU A 16 -0.10 -2.17 -6.97
C LEU A 16 1.17 -1.36 -6.69
N PHE A 17 1.80 -0.81 -7.74
CA PHE A 17 2.96 0.07 -7.60
C PHE A 17 2.64 1.30 -6.74
N ALA A 18 1.55 2.01 -7.07
CA ALA A 18 1.13 3.19 -6.32
C ALA A 18 0.79 2.87 -4.86
N ALA A 19 0.21 1.70 -4.60
CA ALA A 19 -0.09 1.24 -3.25
C ALA A 19 1.19 0.98 -2.43
N LYS A 20 2.17 0.27 -2.99
CA LYS A 20 3.45 0.05 -2.29
C LYS A 20 4.16 1.36 -1.98
N GLU A 21 4.19 2.28 -2.94
CA GLU A 21 4.75 3.62 -2.76
C GLU A 21 4.04 4.44 -1.67
N ALA A 22 2.71 4.41 -1.64
CA ALA A 22 1.92 5.10 -0.61
C ALA A 22 2.18 4.52 0.78
N VAL A 23 2.27 3.20 0.89
CA VAL A 23 2.56 2.50 2.16
C VAL A 23 3.97 2.83 2.64
N TYR A 24 4.98 2.77 1.78
CA TYR A 24 6.35 3.13 2.14
C TYR A 24 6.43 4.57 2.67
N LYS A 25 5.81 5.53 1.98
CA LYS A 25 5.82 6.94 2.38
C LYS A 25 5.07 7.20 3.68
N ALA A 26 4.02 6.43 3.96
CA ALA A 26 3.30 6.51 5.23
C ALA A 26 4.08 5.85 6.39
N ALA A 27 4.79 4.75 6.13
CA ALA A 27 5.51 4.00 7.15
C ALA A 27 6.90 4.57 7.48
N TYR A 28 7.64 5.08 6.49
CA TYR A 28 9.01 5.55 6.67
C TYR A 28 9.19 6.60 7.78
N PRO A 29 8.32 7.62 7.93
CA PRO A 29 8.44 8.58 9.03
C PRO A 29 8.35 7.95 10.42
N LEU A 30 7.65 6.82 10.55
CA LEU A 30 7.40 6.12 11.81
C LEU A 30 8.52 5.12 12.14
N ASP A 31 8.93 4.31 11.16
CA ASP A 31 9.93 3.24 11.37
C ASP A 31 11.36 3.66 11.07
N ARG A 32 11.54 4.69 10.24
CA ARG A 32 12.85 5.14 9.70
C ARG A 32 13.65 4.03 9.00
N GLU A 33 12.98 2.97 8.56
CA GLU A 33 13.56 1.86 7.81
C GLU A 33 13.25 1.98 6.32
N VAL A 34 14.26 1.77 5.46
CA VAL A 34 14.07 1.70 4.00
C VAL A 34 13.47 0.33 3.66
N LEU A 35 12.30 0.33 3.01
CA LEU A 35 11.59 -0.88 2.61
C LEU A 35 11.66 -1.07 1.09
N GLY A 36 12.03 -2.28 0.66
CA GLY A 36 11.91 -2.71 -0.73
C GLY A 36 10.46 -3.03 -1.11
N TYR A 37 10.21 -3.36 -2.38
CA TYR A 37 8.87 -3.73 -2.83
C TYR A 37 8.40 -5.07 -2.26
N GLU A 38 9.33 -5.98 -2.03
CA GLU A 38 9.15 -7.29 -1.40
C GLU A 38 8.77 -7.18 0.08
N ASP A 39 9.11 -6.06 0.72
CA ASP A 39 8.86 -5.80 2.14
C ASP A 39 7.46 -5.27 2.43
N ILE A 40 6.67 -5.02 1.38
CA ILE A 40 5.32 -4.49 1.49
C ILE A 40 4.36 -5.44 0.79
N ALA A 41 3.55 -6.18 1.54
CA ALA A 41 2.51 -7.02 0.99
C ALA A 41 1.19 -6.23 0.86
N VAL A 42 0.65 -6.12 -0.34
CA VAL A 42 -0.60 -5.39 -0.63
C VAL A 42 -1.74 -6.38 -0.96
N ASN A 43 -2.89 -6.20 -0.32
CA ASN A 43 -4.13 -6.87 -0.68
C ASN A 43 -5.16 -5.82 -1.14
N LEU A 44 -5.29 -5.65 -2.45
CA LEU A 44 -6.20 -4.66 -3.04
C LEU A 44 -7.68 -5.03 -2.83
N GLU A 45 -8.01 -6.33 -2.81
CA GLU A 45 -9.38 -6.80 -2.55
C GLU A 45 -9.84 -6.45 -1.14
N ALA A 46 -8.95 -6.63 -0.17
CA ALA A 46 -9.24 -6.26 1.21
C ALA A 46 -9.03 -4.77 1.49
N GLY A 47 -8.38 -4.02 0.60
CA GLY A 47 -7.99 -2.63 0.84
C GLY A 47 -6.98 -2.46 1.98
N HIS A 48 -6.00 -3.37 2.10
CA HIS A 48 -4.99 -3.32 3.16
C HIS A 48 -3.59 -3.63 2.65
N ALA A 49 -2.58 -3.20 3.40
CA ALA A 49 -1.20 -3.63 3.23
C ALA A 49 -0.52 -3.90 4.58
N THR A 50 0.55 -4.70 4.54
CA THR A 50 1.39 -4.99 5.70
C THR A 50 2.85 -4.81 5.31
N THR A 51 3.64 -4.15 6.15
CA THR A 51 5.10 -4.02 5.98
C THR A 51 5.84 -5.15 6.70
N ARG A 52 7.10 -5.40 6.34
CA ARG A 52 8.00 -6.33 7.05
C ARG A 52 8.21 -5.92 8.51
N THR A 53 8.15 -4.62 8.82
CA THR A 53 8.21 -4.07 10.20
C THR A 53 6.95 -4.38 11.02
N GLY A 54 5.91 -4.97 10.42
CA GLY A 54 4.68 -5.37 11.09
C GLY A 54 3.59 -4.29 11.07
N ARG A 55 3.83 -3.11 10.50
CA ARG A 55 2.80 -2.08 10.34
C ARG A 55 1.71 -2.54 9.39
N LYS A 56 0.49 -2.14 9.70
CA LYS A 56 -0.69 -2.36 8.86
C LYS A 56 -1.17 -1.02 8.33
N ALA A 57 -1.52 -1.00 7.04
CA ALA A 57 -2.09 0.15 6.39
C ALA A 57 -3.47 -0.21 5.83
N ARG A 58 -4.44 0.68 6.01
CA ARG A 58 -5.67 0.68 5.20
C ARG A 58 -5.41 1.45 3.91
N LEU A 59 -6.00 0.99 2.81
CA LEU A 59 -5.83 1.57 1.48
C LEU A 59 -7.16 2.08 0.94
N ALA A 60 -7.14 3.28 0.37
CA ALA A 60 -8.19 3.77 -0.51
C ALA A 60 -7.56 4.11 -1.86
N TYR A 61 -8.22 3.76 -2.96
CA TYR A 61 -7.71 4.07 -4.29
C TYR A 61 -8.82 4.42 -5.27
N CYS A 62 -8.46 5.20 -6.29
CA CYS A 62 -9.28 5.42 -7.47
C CYS A 62 -8.43 5.25 -8.74
N VAL A 63 -9.10 5.01 -9.86
CA VAL A 63 -8.46 4.84 -11.18
C VAL A 63 -8.86 5.93 -12.19
N ALA A 64 -9.92 6.69 -11.89
CA ALA A 64 -10.45 7.75 -12.74
C ALA A 64 -10.57 9.06 -11.93
N PRO A 65 -10.11 10.20 -12.47
CA PRO A 65 -9.46 10.38 -13.79
C PRO A 65 -8.00 9.90 -13.84
N ARG A 66 -7.39 9.56 -12.70
CA ARG A 66 -6.01 9.08 -12.59
C ARG A 66 -5.92 8.00 -11.51
N VAL A 67 -4.86 7.20 -11.57
CA VAL A 67 -4.53 6.25 -10.50
C VAL A 67 -4.02 7.04 -9.29
N VAL A 68 -4.74 6.95 -8.18
CA VAL A 68 -4.37 7.55 -6.88
C VAL A 68 -4.55 6.49 -5.82
N VAL A 69 -3.58 6.36 -4.91
CA VAL A 69 -3.68 5.49 -3.73
C VAL A 69 -3.32 6.29 -2.48
N LEU A 70 -4.15 6.17 -1.45
CA LEU A 70 -3.92 6.70 -0.12
C LEU A 70 -3.68 5.52 0.83
N ALA A 71 -2.66 5.65 1.67
CA ALA A 71 -2.36 4.70 2.74
C ALA A 71 -2.56 5.37 4.09
N PHE A 72 -3.38 4.75 4.94
CA PHE A 72 -3.63 5.18 6.31
C PHE A 72 -2.93 4.18 7.24
N VAL A 73 -1.93 4.66 7.96
CA VAL A 73 -1.18 3.88 8.95
C VAL A 73 -1.46 4.52 10.30
N ASP A 74 -1.87 3.72 11.28
CA ASP A 74 -2.01 4.21 12.64
C ASP A 74 -0.61 4.51 13.19
N GLY A 75 -0.44 5.71 13.75
CA GLY A 75 0.73 6.00 14.57
C GLY A 75 0.68 5.13 15.82
N ASP A 76 1.84 4.74 16.34
CA ASP A 76 1.91 4.10 17.65
C ASP A 76 1.41 5.15 18.66
N GLY A 77 0.14 5.05 19.05
CA GLY A 77 -0.57 6.10 19.75
C GLY A 77 0.25 6.69 20.90
N VAL A 78 0.36 8.02 20.92
CA VAL A 78 0.74 8.76 22.13
C VAL A 78 -0.50 8.94 22.99
#